data_AF-A0A971ESN6-F1
#
_entry.id   AF-A0A971ESN6-F1
#
_cell.length_a   1.000
_cell.length_b   1.000
_cell.length_c   1.000
_cell.angle_alpha   90.00
_cell.angle_beta   90.00
_cell.angle_gamma   90.00
#
_symmetry.space_group_name_H-M   'P 1'
#
loop_
_entity.id
_entity.type
_entity.pdbx_description
1 polymer ?
#
loop_
_entity_poly.entity_id
_entity_poly.type
_entity_poly.pdbx_seq_one_letter_code
_entity_poly.pdbx_strand_id
1 'polypeptide(L)'
;MLFLVLENQLFLIISLFFSACLFLNSIALKSQPVKSRAFGLAFAISFILNTTAFLTSPYQKSSSAKIFLFGQLLLILACTIIVLVKEDSSILKLFYVLPFILVWAACIFSSSDLYSSCYWSFYFVDIALILVNLVLVFNSMFQKKKQVIPAHIGLFMMAASLGIWLLSDALTIEVVIIAGMGYGLCTLYYYRNIKQPRF
;
A
#
# COMPACT_ATOMS: atom_id res chain seq x y z
N MET A 1 -7.39 -18.60 -14.65
CA MET A 1 -7.25 -18.13 -13.26
C MET A 1 -6.05 -17.19 -13.16
N LEU A 2 -6.22 -16.02 -12.54
CA LEU A 2 -5.15 -15.00 -12.40
C LEU A 2 -3.95 -15.51 -11.59
N PHE A 3 -4.19 -16.35 -10.58
CA PHE A 3 -3.18 -16.88 -9.67
C PHE A 3 -2.66 -18.27 -10.07
N LEU A 4 -2.65 -18.62 -11.37
CA LEU A 4 -1.90 -19.78 -11.87
C LEU A 4 -0.45 -19.43 -12.19
N VAL A 5 -0.16 -18.14 -12.35
CA VAL A 5 1.18 -17.60 -12.61
C VAL A 5 1.91 -17.49 -11.27
N LEU A 6 3.14 -18.03 -11.21
CA LEU A 6 3.94 -18.12 -9.98
C LEU A 6 4.18 -16.73 -9.38
N GLU A 7 4.49 -15.75 -10.21
CA GLU A 7 4.74 -14.36 -9.83
C GLU A 7 3.53 -13.75 -9.11
N ASN A 8 2.32 -14.00 -9.63
CA ASN A 8 1.08 -13.53 -9.02
C ASN A 8 0.82 -14.21 -7.66
N GLN A 9 1.17 -15.49 -7.53
CA GLN A 9 1.05 -16.22 -6.26
C GLN A 9 2.04 -15.70 -5.22
N LEU A 10 3.31 -15.53 -5.61
CA LEU A 10 4.35 -15.00 -4.73
C LEU A 10 4.00 -13.58 -4.26
N PHE A 11 3.58 -12.70 -5.17
CA PHE A 11 3.16 -11.36 -4.81
C PHE A 11 1.97 -11.39 -3.84
N LEU A 12 0.96 -12.23 -4.11
CA LEU A 12 -0.20 -12.38 -3.24
C LEU A 12 0.20 -12.81 -1.83
N ILE A 13 1.05 -13.84 -1.70
CA ILE A 13 1.51 -14.35 -0.40
C ILE A 13 2.27 -13.27 0.36
N ILE A 14 3.24 -12.62 -0.28
CA ILE A 14 4.04 -11.54 0.32
C ILE A 14 3.12 -10.42 0.80
N SER A 15 2.24 -9.94 -0.09
CA SER A 15 1.38 -8.82 0.20
C SER A 15 0.36 -9.14 1.29
N LEU A 16 -0.24 -10.33 1.29
CA LEU A 16 -1.15 -10.78 2.37
C LEU A 16 -0.42 -10.93 3.70
N PHE A 17 0.76 -11.55 3.71
CA PHE A 17 1.54 -11.76 4.93
C PHE A 17 1.88 -10.43 5.60
N PHE A 18 2.54 -9.52 4.87
CA PHE A 18 2.91 -8.22 5.42
C PHE A 18 1.70 -7.37 5.80
N SER A 19 0.66 -7.35 4.95
CA SER A 19 -0.54 -6.57 5.24
C SER A 19 -1.28 -7.09 6.48
N ALA A 20 -1.41 -8.41 6.63
CA ALA A 20 -2.01 -9.01 7.82
C ALA A 20 -1.18 -8.71 9.07
N CYS A 21 0.16 -8.85 9.01
CA CYS A 21 1.03 -8.54 10.13
C CYS A 21 0.88 -7.09 10.59
N LEU A 22 0.84 -6.12 9.68
CA LEU A 22 0.72 -4.70 10.03
C LEU A 22 -0.68 -4.34 10.53
N PHE A 23 -1.70 -4.81 9.81
CA PHE A 23 -3.10 -4.56 10.16
C PHE A 23 -3.47 -5.16 11.52
N LEU A 24 -3.21 -6.46 11.73
CA LEU A 24 -3.57 -7.12 12.99
C LEU A 24 -2.82 -6.52 14.18
N ASN A 25 -1.54 -6.19 14.03
CA ASN A 25 -0.79 -5.52 15.10
C ASN A 25 -1.35 -4.13 15.44
N SER A 26 -1.88 -3.40 14.45
CA SER A 26 -2.45 -2.05 14.66
C SER A 26 -3.77 -2.07 15.44
N ILE A 27 -4.44 -3.23 15.45
CA ILE A 27 -5.64 -3.48 16.23
C ILE A 27 -5.28 -4.07 17.60
N ALA A 28 -4.36 -5.03 17.64
CA ALA A 28 -4.01 -5.78 18.83
C ALA A 28 -3.28 -4.94 19.90
N LEU A 29 -2.42 -4.01 19.47
CA LEU A 29 -1.62 -3.20 20.39
C LEU A 29 -2.39 -1.92 20.78
N LYS A 30 -2.87 -1.86 22.04
CA LYS A 30 -3.65 -0.72 22.56
C LYS A 30 -2.86 0.58 22.66
N SER A 31 -1.57 0.51 22.99
CA SER A 31 -0.71 1.67 23.23
C SER A 31 0.24 1.88 22.05
N GLN A 32 -0.22 2.58 21.02
CA GLN A 32 0.58 2.97 19.86
C GLN A 32 0.36 4.45 19.54
N PRO A 33 1.38 5.16 19.03
CA PRO A 33 1.18 6.52 18.54
C PRO A 33 0.19 6.52 17.38
N VAL A 34 -0.68 7.54 17.34
CA VAL A 34 -1.81 7.66 16.40
C VAL A 34 -1.36 7.49 14.95
N LYS A 35 -0.21 8.06 14.58
CA LYS A 35 0.36 7.96 13.23
C LYS A 35 0.76 6.54 12.85
N SER A 36 1.48 5.82 13.73
CA SER A 36 1.85 4.43 13.47
C SER A 36 0.61 3.55 13.37
N ARG A 37 -0.39 3.77 14.23
CA ARG A 37 -1.65 3.04 14.18
C ARG A 37 -2.41 3.28 12.88
N ALA A 38 -2.53 4.54 12.43
CA ALA A 38 -3.13 4.89 11.15
C ALA A 38 -2.39 4.23 9.98
N PHE A 39 -1.05 4.25 10.02
CA PHE A 39 -0.20 3.61 9.01
C PHE A 39 -0.45 2.10 8.94
N GLY A 40 -0.49 1.41 10.09
CA GLY A 40 -0.79 -0.03 10.15
C GLY A 40 -2.21 -0.36 9.68
N LEU A 41 -3.20 0.47 10.03
CA LEU A 41 -4.59 0.29 9.60
C LEU A 41 -4.76 0.46 8.09
N ALA A 42 -3.95 1.28 7.42
CA ALA A 42 -3.98 1.43 5.97
C ALA A 42 -3.71 0.11 5.23
N PHE A 43 -2.95 -0.82 5.84
CA PHE A 43 -2.72 -2.15 5.27
C PHE A 43 -3.98 -3.04 5.21
N ALA A 44 -5.07 -2.64 5.88
CA ALA A 44 -6.38 -3.25 5.67
C ALA A 44 -6.82 -3.17 4.20
N ILE A 45 -6.46 -2.10 3.49
CA ILE A 45 -6.81 -1.90 2.07
C ILE A 45 -6.29 -3.06 1.23
N SER A 46 -4.96 -3.26 1.25
CA SER A 46 -4.31 -4.32 0.48
C SER A 46 -4.73 -5.71 0.97
N PHE A 47 -4.89 -5.91 2.29
CA PHE A 47 -5.34 -7.20 2.82
C PHE A 47 -6.73 -7.62 2.30
N ILE A 48 -7.72 -6.72 2.38
CA ILE A 48 -9.09 -7.01 1.97
C ILE A 48 -9.17 -7.11 0.44
N LEU A 49 -8.56 -6.19 -0.30
CA LEU A 49 -8.62 -6.19 -1.77
C LEU A 49 -7.86 -7.37 -2.38
N ASN A 50 -6.73 -7.79 -1.82
CA ASN A 50 -6.03 -8.98 -2.31
C ASN A 50 -6.80 -10.27 -2.02
N THR A 51 -7.42 -10.37 -0.85
CA THR A 51 -8.25 -11.52 -0.50
C THR A 51 -9.47 -11.61 -1.43
N THR A 52 -10.14 -10.49 -1.68
CA THR A 52 -11.28 -10.43 -2.61
C THR A 52 -10.85 -10.72 -4.05
N ALA A 53 -9.71 -10.19 -4.51
CA ALA A 53 -9.14 -10.52 -5.81
C ALA A 53 -8.87 -12.03 -5.95
N PHE A 54 -8.30 -12.67 -4.92
CA PHE A 54 -8.05 -14.11 -4.91
C PHE A 54 -9.36 -14.92 -5.03
N LEU A 55 -10.34 -14.63 -4.19
CA LEU A 55 -11.62 -15.34 -4.14
C LEU A 55 -12.45 -15.15 -5.43
N THR A 56 -12.38 -13.98 -6.05
CA THR A 56 -13.13 -13.68 -7.28
C THR A 56 -12.43 -14.15 -8.55
N SER A 57 -11.11 -14.44 -8.48
CA SER A 57 -10.29 -14.81 -9.64
C SER A 57 -10.72 -16.04 -10.46
N PRO A 58 -11.40 -17.06 -9.88
CA PRO A 58 -11.94 -18.17 -10.66
C PRO A 58 -13.11 -17.75 -11.55
N TYR A 59 -13.87 -16.74 -11.14
CA TYR A 59 -15.13 -16.34 -11.77
C TYR A 59 -14.96 -15.13 -12.70
N GLN A 60 -14.15 -14.13 -12.30
CA GLN A 60 -14.04 -12.86 -13.00
C GLN A 60 -12.58 -12.37 -13.09
N LYS A 61 -11.77 -13.01 -13.92
CA LYS A 61 -10.32 -12.71 -14.07
C LYS A 61 -10.02 -11.21 -14.24
N SER A 62 -10.74 -10.51 -15.10
CA SER A 62 -10.49 -9.08 -15.39
C SER A 62 -10.80 -8.19 -14.18
N SER A 63 -11.94 -8.39 -13.52
CA SER A 63 -12.31 -7.63 -12.32
C SER A 63 -11.32 -7.88 -11.18
N SER A 64 -10.94 -9.15 -10.96
CA SER A 64 -9.96 -9.52 -9.93
C SER A 64 -8.58 -8.89 -10.17
N ALA A 65 -8.14 -8.77 -11.43
CA ALA A 65 -6.88 -8.09 -11.75
C ALA A 65 -6.93 -6.61 -11.34
N LYS A 66 -8.03 -5.92 -11.65
CA LYS A 66 -8.24 -4.51 -11.29
C LYS A 66 -8.29 -4.32 -9.77
N ILE A 67 -9.01 -5.18 -9.05
CA ILE A 67 -9.06 -5.16 -7.58
C ILE A 67 -7.66 -5.32 -6.99
N PHE A 68 -6.87 -6.26 -7.53
CA PHE A 68 -5.51 -6.52 -7.07
C PHE A 68 -4.60 -5.30 -7.25
N LEU A 69 -4.71 -4.63 -8.40
CA LEU A 69 -3.99 -3.40 -8.70
C LEU A 69 -4.43 -2.24 -7.77
N PHE A 70 -5.74 -2.04 -7.59
CA PHE A 70 -6.26 -1.02 -6.68
C PHE A 70 -5.84 -1.23 -5.23
N GLY A 71 -5.71 -2.49 -4.80
CA GLY A 71 -5.17 -2.84 -3.48
C GLY A 71 -3.80 -2.22 -3.21
N GLN A 72 -2.93 -2.21 -4.23
CA GLN A 72 -1.59 -1.65 -4.13
C GLN A 72 -1.60 -0.12 -4.25
N LEU A 73 -2.28 0.41 -5.27
CA LEU A 73 -2.36 1.85 -5.54
C LEU A 73 -2.92 2.62 -4.32
N LEU A 74 -4.06 2.17 -3.79
CA LEU A 74 -4.74 2.84 -2.69
C LEU A 74 -3.97 2.71 -1.37
N LEU A 75 -3.29 1.58 -1.14
CA LEU A 75 -2.40 1.42 0.01
C LEU A 75 -1.26 2.44 -0.05
N ILE A 76 -0.56 2.54 -1.18
CA ILE A 76 0.57 3.47 -1.34
C ILE A 76 0.10 4.91 -1.16
N LEU A 77 -1.03 5.28 -1.76
CA LEU A 77 -1.64 6.60 -1.62
C LEU A 77 -1.95 6.91 -0.15
N ALA A 78 -2.69 6.03 0.53
CA ALA A 78 -3.08 6.23 1.92
C ALA A 78 -1.86 6.37 2.84
N CYS A 79 -0.88 5.47 2.72
CA CYS A 79 0.33 5.51 3.51
C CYS A 79 1.17 6.77 3.23
N THR A 80 1.29 7.20 1.97
CA THR A 80 2.02 8.42 1.61
C THR A 80 1.40 9.64 2.31
N ILE A 81 0.07 9.77 2.28
CA ILE A 81 -0.64 10.86 2.95
C ILE A 81 -0.45 10.78 4.47
N ILE A 82 -0.60 9.60 5.08
CA ILE A 82 -0.40 9.42 6.54
C ILE A 82 1.00 9.86 6.97
N VAL A 83 2.03 9.49 6.21
CA VAL A 83 3.41 9.83 6.54
C VAL A 83 3.68 11.33 6.38
N LEU A 84 3.00 12.01 5.42
CA LEU A 84 3.09 13.46 5.23
C LEU A 84 2.41 14.28 6.35
N VAL A 85 1.34 13.75 6.95
CA VAL A 85 0.60 14.45 8.01
C VAL A 85 1.43 14.56 9.29
N LYS A 86 1.36 15.73 9.94
CA LYS A 86 1.99 15.99 11.25
C LYS A 86 1.42 15.08 12.32
N GLU A 87 2.26 14.62 13.24
CA GLU A 87 1.93 13.58 14.22
C GLU A 87 0.83 13.98 15.21
N ASP A 88 0.74 15.26 15.59
CA ASP A 88 -0.25 15.74 16.56
C ASP A 88 -1.56 16.21 15.89
N SER A 89 -1.70 15.97 14.59
CA SER A 89 -2.89 16.36 13.85
C SER A 89 -4.08 15.47 14.18
N SER A 90 -5.21 16.09 14.54
CA SER A 90 -6.50 15.39 14.74
C SER A 90 -6.98 14.67 13.47
N ILE A 91 -6.53 15.11 12.29
CA ILE A 91 -6.85 14.53 10.97
C ILE A 91 -6.42 13.07 10.88
N LEU A 92 -5.37 12.64 11.62
CA LEU A 92 -4.89 11.25 11.59
C LEU A 92 -5.96 10.24 12.04
N LYS A 93 -6.94 10.66 12.85
CA LYS A 93 -8.04 9.79 13.28
C LYS A 93 -8.99 9.42 12.12
N LEU A 94 -9.10 10.25 11.08
CA LEU A 94 -9.90 9.93 9.89
C LEU A 94 -9.34 8.72 9.15
N PHE A 95 -8.02 8.50 9.22
CA PHE A 95 -7.34 7.36 8.60
C PHE A 95 -7.62 6.03 9.30
N TYR A 96 -8.38 6.02 10.39
CA TYR A 96 -8.88 4.77 10.98
C TYR A 96 -10.08 4.20 10.20
N VAL A 97 -10.88 5.08 9.60
CA VAL A 97 -12.09 4.71 8.84
C VAL A 97 -11.83 4.73 7.33
N LEU A 98 -10.96 5.63 6.87
CA LEU A 98 -10.63 5.81 5.45
C LEU A 98 -10.27 4.50 4.72
N PRO A 99 -9.49 3.55 5.28
CA PRO A 99 -9.17 2.29 4.61
C PRO A 99 -10.41 1.53 4.15
N PHE A 100 -11.46 1.48 4.97
CA PHE A 100 -12.68 0.73 4.66
C PHE A 100 -13.52 1.42 3.58
N ILE A 101 -13.55 2.77 3.58
CA ILE A 101 -14.21 3.55 2.53
C ILE A 101 -13.52 3.32 1.19
N LEU A 102 -12.18 3.35 1.17
CA LEU A 102 -11.38 3.12 -0.04
C LEU A 102 -11.55 1.71 -0.59
N VAL A 103 -11.61 0.68 0.26
CA VAL A 103 -11.91 -0.70 -0.15
C VAL A 103 -13.26 -0.78 -0.84
N TRP A 104 -14.29 -0.18 -0.24
CA TRP A 104 -15.64 -0.21 -0.81
C TRP A 104 -15.69 0.50 -2.17
N ALA A 105 -15.07 1.67 -2.29
CA ALA A 105 -14.95 2.39 -3.56
C ALA A 105 -14.23 1.54 -4.63
N ALA A 106 -13.12 0.89 -4.28
CA ALA A 106 -12.36 0.06 -5.21
C ALA A 106 -13.19 -1.09 -5.81
N CYS A 107 -14.00 -1.76 -4.99
CA CYS A 107 -14.89 -2.85 -5.44
C CYS A 107 -15.96 -2.36 -6.43
N ILE A 108 -16.48 -1.15 -6.23
CA ILE A 108 -17.46 -0.55 -7.17
C ILE A 108 -16.75 -0.17 -8.47
N PHE A 109 -15.60 0.50 -8.38
CA PHE A 109 -14.85 0.92 -9.56
C PHE A 109 -14.38 -0.27 -10.42
N SER A 110 -13.95 -1.38 -9.80
CA SER A 110 -13.43 -2.54 -10.52
C SER A 110 -14.49 -3.29 -11.36
N SER A 111 -15.76 -3.22 -10.94
CA SER A 111 -16.88 -3.86 -11.64
C SER A 111 -17.47 -3.02 -12.78
N SER A 112 -17.09 -1.73 -12.87
CA SER A 112 -17.58 -0.80 -13.88
C SER A 112 -16.60 -0.62 -15.06
N ASP A 113 -17.13 -0.12 -16.19
CA ASP A 113 -16.30 0.27 -17.35
C ASP A 113 -15.43 1.52 -17.10
N LEU A 114 -15.67 2.22 -15.97
CA LEU A 114 -14.92 3.42 -15.58
C LEU A 114 -13.42 3.16 -15.45
N TYR A 115 -13.00 1.92 -15.14
CA TYR A 115 -11.58 1.58 -15.11
C TYR A 115 -10.88 1.88 -16.44
N SER A 116 -11.49 1.50 -17.56
CA SER A 116 -10.86 1.70 -18.87
C SER A 116 -10.77 3.19 -19.23
N SER A 117 -11.78 3.97 -18.86
CA SER A 117 -11.79 5.41 -19.07
C SER A 117 -10.80 6.15 -18.18
N CYS A 118 -10.57 5.67 -16.95
CA CYS A 118 -9.71 6.31 -15.96
C CYS A 118 -8.32 5.69 -15.84
N TYR A 119 -7.96 4.72 -16.68
CA TYR A 119 -6.66 4.04 -16.63
C TYR A 119 -5.47 5.03 -16.63
N TRP A 120 -5.50 5.99 -17.56
CA TRP A 120 -4.48 7.04 -17.64
C TRP A 120 -4.41 7.91 -16.39
N SER A 121 -5.53 8.13 -15.71
CA SER A 121 -5.56 8.85 -14.43
C SER A 121 -4.86 8.06 -13.34
N PHE A 122 -5.09 6.75 -13.23
CA PHE A 122 -4.40 5.91 -12.24
C PHE A 122 -2.90 5.83 -12.52
N TYR A 123 -2.52 5.73 -13.79
CA TYR A 123 -1.13 5.76 -14.21
C TYR A 123 -0.44 7.08 -13.83
N PHE A 124 -1.09 8.21 -14.07
CA PHE A 124 -0.57 9.53 -13.67
C PHE A 124 -0.45 9.68 -12.15
N VAL A 125 -1.42 9.17 -11.40
CA VAL A 125 -1.39 9.13 -9.93
C VAL A 125 -0.20 8.32 -9.44
N ASP A 126 0.08 7.16 -10.05
CA ASP A 126 1.24 6.34 -9.68
C ASP A 126 2.57 7.06 -9.95
N ILE A 127 2.74 7.70 -11.12
CA ILE A 127 3.91 8.54 -11.41
C ILE A 127 4.07 9.65 -10.37
N ALA A 128 2.97 10.33 -10.02
CA ALA A 128 3.01 11.36 -9.00
C ALA A 128 3.43 10.79 -7.64
N LEU A 129 2.96 9.60 -7.26
CA LEU A 129 3.36 8.91 -6.02
C LEU A 129 4.84 8.52 -6.03
N ILE A 130 5.38 8.06 -7.16
CA ILE A 130 6.81 7.78 -7.32
C ILE A 130 7.62 9.06 -7.07
N LEU A 131 7.28 10.15 -7.75
CA LEU A 131 7.98 11.43 -7.63
C LEU A 131 7.89 12.02 -6.23
N VAL A 132 6.70 12.01 -5.62
CA VAL A 132 6.48 12.51 -4.27
C VAL A 132 7.30 11.71 -3.27
N ASN A 133 7.24 10.37 -3.30
CA ASN A 133 8.00 9.54 -2.38
C ASN A 133 9.51 9.68 -2.59
N LEU A 134 9.98 9.83 -3.84
CA LEU A 134 11.38 10.10 -4.14
C LEU A 134 11.86 11.42 -3.51
N VAL A 135 11.11 12.51 -3.69
CA VAL A 135 11.42 13.82 -3.09
C VAL A 135 11.43 13.71 -1.56
N LEU A 136 10.51 12.95 -0.97
CA LEU A 136 10.46 12.73 0.48
C LEU A 136 11.64 11.91 1.00
N VAL A 137 12.14 10.93 0.25
CA VAL A 137 13.39 10.23 0.58
C VAL A 137 14.54 11.23 0.64
N PHE A 138 14.75 12.05 -0.40
CA PHE A 138 15.82 13.05 -0.39
C PHE A 138 15.67 14.04 0.75
N ASN A 139 14.49 14.62 0.93
CA ASN A 139 14.24 15.59 1.99
C ASN A 139 14.47 15.00 3.39
N SER A 140 14.03 13.77 3.63
CA SER A 140 14.24 13.09 4.92
C SER A 140 15.70 12.75 5.18
N MET A 141 16.50 12.47 4.14
CA MET A 141 17.95 12.32 4.25
C MET A 141 18.64 13.65 4.61
N PHE A 142 18.29 14.75 3.93
CA PHE A 142 18.83 16.09 4.24
C PHE A 142 18.48 16.54 5.66
N GLN A 143 17.25 16.31 6.10
CA GLN A 143 16.78 16.65 7.45
C GLN A 143 17.22 15.64 8.52
N LYS A 144 17.99 14.59 8.17
CA LYS A 144 18.47 13.52 9.06
C LYS A 144 17.36 12.84 9.87
N LYS A 145 16.13 12.79 9.34
CA LYS A 145 14.94 12.18 9.99
C LYS A 145 14.96 10.65 9.86
N LYS A 146 15.94 9.99 10.49
CA LYS A 146 16.23 8.55 10.35
C LYS A 146 15.05 7.61 10.61
N GLN A 147 14.06 8.04 11.39
CA GLN A 147 12.89 7.24 11.74
C GLN A 147 11.90 7.10 10.58
N VAL A 148 11.81 8.09 9.69
CA VAL A 148 10.80 8.15 8.60
C VAL A 148 11.37 7.71 7.25
N ILE A 149 12.69 7.76 7.07
CA ILE A 149 13.40 7.27 5.88
C ILE A 149 12.90 5.87 5.42
N PRO A 150 12.79 4.84 6.28
CA PRO A 150 12.35 3.52 5.81
C PRO A 150 10.92 3.51 5.26
N ALA A 151 10.01 4.37 5.74
CA ALA A 151 8.67 4.48 5.16
C ALA A 151 8.74 5.06 3.74
N HIS A 152 9.47 6.16 3.54
CA HIS A 152 9.56 6.80 2.24
C HIS A 152 10.25 5.92 1.20
N ILE A 153 11.33 5.23 1.57
CA ILE A 153 11.99 4.28 0.67
C ILE A 153 11.05 3.10 0.38
N GLY A 154 10.38 2.55 1.39
CA GLY A 154 9.42 1.45 1.21
C GLY A 154 8.28 1.82 0.25
N LEU A 155 7.66 2.98 0.45
CA LEU A 155 6.59 3.50 -0.40
C LEU A 155 7.08 3.82 -1.82
N PHE A 156 8.29 4.36 -1.96
CA PHE A 156 8.91 4.57 -3.26
C PHE A 156 9.10 3.25 -4.00
N MET A 157 9.62 2.21 -3.34
CA MET A 157 9.80 0.89 -3.96
C MET A 157 8.47 0.25 -4.36
N MET A 158 7.44 0.34 -3.49
CA MET A 158 6.11 -0.16 -3.81
C MET A 158 5.48 0.60 -5.00
N ALA A 159 5.63 1.93 -5.06
CA ALA A 159 5.16 2.74 -6.18
C ALA A 159 5.91 2.40 -7.48
N ALA A 160 7.25 2.31 -7.43
CA ALA A 160 8.05 1.93 -8.58
C ALA A 160 7.68 0.53 -9.10
N SER A 161 7.44 -0.45 -8.20
CA SER A 161 6.97 -1.78 -8.61
C SER A 161 5.60 -1.72 -9.28
N LEU A 162 4.68 -0.89 -8.79
CA LEU A 162 3.36 -0.73 -9.37
C LEU A 162 3.42 -0.06 -10.75
N GLY A 163 4.29 0.94 -10.91
CA GLY A 163 4.52 1.60 -12.20
C GLY A 163 5.12 0.66 -13.24
N ILE A 164 6.08 -0.19 -12.85
CA ILE A 164 6.61 -1.23 -13.74
C ILE A 164 5.50 -2.20 -14.13
N TRP A 165 4.70 -2.68 -13.17
CA TRP A 165 3.57 -3.57 -13.45
C TRP A 165 2.54 -2.93 -14.41
N LEU A 166 2.22 -1.65 -14.21
CA LEU A 166 1.31 -0.91 -15.09
C LEU A 166 1.86 -0.79 -16.52
N LEU A 167 3.18 -0.60 -16.68
CA LEU A 167 3.85 -0.48 -17.98
C LEU A 167 3.98 -1.82 -18.72
N SER A 168 4.29 -2.89 -18.01
CA SER A 168 4.48 -4.23 -18.60
C SER A 168 3.18 -5.00 -18.78
N ASP A 169 2.08 -4.54 -18.19
CA ASP A 169 0.79 -5.25 -18.04
C ASP A 169 0.94 -6.67 -17.45
N ALA A 170 2.05 -6.91 -16.75
CA ALA A 170 2.41 -8.21 -16.20
C ALA A 170 3.27 -8.07 -14.95
N LEU A 171 2.97 -8.90 -13.94
CA LEU A 171 3.79 -9.03 -12.74
C LEU A 171 5.01 -9.90 -13.06
N THR A 172 6.17 -9.27 -13.27
CA THR A 172 7.45 -9.97 -13.42
C THR A 172 8.08 -10.26 -12.06
N ILE A 173 9.04 -11.18 -12.02
CA ILE A 173 9.74 -11.51 -10.78
C ILE A 173 10.47 -10.30 -10.18
N GLU A 174 10.99 -9.38 -11.01
CA GLU A 174 11.65 -8.17 -10.50
C GLU A 174 10.65 -7.27 -9.77
N VAL A 175 9.44 -7.13 -10.31
CA VAL A 175 8.35 -6.38 -9.66
C VAL A 175 8.04 -6.98 -8.29
N VAL A 176 7.95 -8.31 -8.19
CA VAL A 176 7.67 -9.00 -6.91
C VAL A 176 8.77 -8.75 -5.89
N ILE A 177 10.04 -8.80 -6.30
CA ILE A 177 11.19 -8.57 -5.41
C ILE A 177 11.19 -7.12 -4.92
N ILE A 178 11.02 -6.14 -5.81
CA ILE A 178 11.00 -4.71 -5.47
C ILE A 178 9.85 -4.42 -4.51
N ALA A 179 8.65 -4.92 -4.80
CA ALA A 179 7.49 -4.76 -3.94
C ALA A 179 7.71 -5.40 -2.56
N GLY A 180 8.27 -6.61 -2.51
CA GLY A 180 8.58 -7.32 -1.27
C GLY A 180 9.57 -6.56 -0.39
N MET A 181 10.61 -5.97 -0.97
CA MET A 181 11.53 -5.08 -0.25
C MET A 181 10.78 -3.84 0.27
N GLY A 182 9.88 -3.27 -0.53
CA GLY A 182 9.03 -2.15 -0.13
C GLY A 182 8.16 -2.46 1.10
N TYR A 183 7.45 -3.60 1.08
CA TYR A 183 6.68 -4.11 2.21
C TYR A 183 7.56 -4.34 3.46
N GLY A 184 8.75 -4.92 3.28
CA GLY A 184 9.71 -5.13 4.37
C GLY A 184 10.14 -3.81 5.02
N LEU A 185 10.44 -2.78 4.23
CA LEU A 185 10.83 -1.46 4.73
C LEU A 185 9.68 -0.72 5.43
N CYS A 186 8.47 -0.78 4.89
CA CYS A 186 7.26 -0.28 5.56
C CYS A 186 7.03 -0.98 6.91
N THR A 187 7.32 -2.27 6.99
CA THR A 187 7.20 -3.06 8.21
C THR A 187 8.25 -2.66 9.25
N LEU A 188 9.49 -2.46 8.81
CA LEU A 188 10.58 -1.96 9.65
C LEU A 188 10.26 -0.55 10.19
N TYR A 189 9.70 0.33 9.36
CA TYR A 189 9.20 1.65 9.80
C TYR A 189 8.16 1.49 10.93
N TYR A 190 7.14 0.67 10.70
CA TYR A 190 6.06 0.49 11.67
C TYR A 190 6.58 -0.03 13.02
N TYR A 191 7.40 -1.08 13.02
CA TYR A 191 7.94 -1.64 14.26
C TYR A 191 8.89 -0.70 15.01
N ARG A 192 9.71 0.09 14.30
CA ARG A 192 10.58 1.09 14.94
C ARG A 192 9.79 2.17 15.66
N ASN A 193 8.66 2.59 15.10
CA ASN A 193 7.83 3.68 15.64
C ASN A 193 6.77 3.20 16.64
N ILE A 194 6.56 1.90 16.83
CA ILE A 194 5.77 1.35 17.94
C ILE A 194 6.55 1.38 19.26
N LYS A 195 7.84 1.05 19.22
CA LYS A 195 8.67 0.81 20.41
C LYS A 195 9.20 2.08 21.09
N GLN A 196 8.90 3.27 20.57
CA GLN A 196 9.37 4.51 21.19
C GLN A 196 8.34 5.03 22.20
N PRO A 197 8.58 4.94 23.52
CA PRO A 197 7.82 5.71 24.48
C PRO A 197 8.14 7.19 24.25
N ARG A 198 7.12 7.99 23.96
CA ARG A 198 7.22 9.44 24.09
C ARG A 198 7.02 9.76 25.56
N PHE A 199 8.11 10.03 26.25
CA PHE A 199 8.11 10.78 27.50
C PHE A 199 8.08 12.27 27.15
#